data_AF-A0A833YKC9-F1
#
_entry.id   AF-A0A833YKC9-F1
#
_cell.length_a   1.000
_cell.length_b   1.000
_cell.length_c   1.000
_cell.angle_alpha   90.00
_cell.angle_beta   90.00
_cell.angle_gamma   90.00
#
_symmetry.space_group_name_H-M   'P 1'
#
loop_
_entity.id
_entity.type
_entity.pdbx_description
1 polymer ?
#
loop_
_entity_poly.entity_id
_entity_poly.type
_entity_poly.pdbx_seq_one_letter_code
_entity_poly.pdbx_strand_id
1 'polypeptide(L)'
;MSLCVVYNHPLDFFSFAPSACAPTHTGLLSCLSAAQDYVCTLQGSHVICTCCFQPMPDRRAEREQDSRIAPQQCTVCLQPFCHLYWGCTRTGCLGCLAPFCELNLGDRCLDGVLNNNNYESDILKNYLATRGLTWKNVLADSLAALQRGVFLLTDYTVTGSTVLCYCCGLRSFRELTYQYRQNIPASELPVAVTSRPDCYWGRNCRTQVKAHHAMKFNHICEQTRFKN
;
A
#
# COMPACT_ATOMS: atom_id res chain seq x y z
N MET A 1 52.16 28.90 -11.05
CA MET A 1 51.99 27.50 -10.62
C MET A 1 51.50 27.50 -9.18
N SER A 2 50.20 27.28 -8.96
CA SER A 2 49.69 26.43 -7.88
C SER A 2 48.17 26.42 -7.94
N LEU A 3 47.61 25.22 -7.83
CA LEU A 3 46.27 24.81 -8.21
C LEU A 3 45.20 25.27 -7.21
N CYS A 4 44.04 25.70 -7.73
CA CYS A 4 42.79 25.71 -6.97
C CYS A 4 42.41 24.28 -6.58
N VAL A 5 42.35 24.00 -5.29
CA VAL A 5 41.75 22.77 -4.74
C VAL A 5 40.25 23.01 -4.60
N VAL A 6 39.46 22.41 -5.49
CA VAL A 6 38.01 22.33 -5.36
C VAL A 6 37.69 21.21 -4.37
N TYR A 7 37.19 21.55 -3.19
CA TYR A 7 36.63 20.57 -2.26
C TYR A 7 35.25 20.15 -2.76
N ASN A 8 35.15 18.93 -3.28
CA ASN A 8 33.89 18.24 -3.52
C ASN A 8 33.25 17.85 -2.19
N HIS A 9 32.17 18.53 -1.80
CA HIS A 9 31.25 18.05 -0.77
C HIS A 9 30.38 16.91 -1.35
N PRO A 10 30.20 15.78 -0.63
CA PRO A 10 29.18 14.80 -1.00
C PRO A 10 27.79 15.37 -0.73
N LEU A 11 26.89 15.14 -1.69
CA LEU A 11 25.49 15.57 -1.63
C LEU A 11 24.76 14.82 -0.52
N ASP A 12 24.40 15.53 0.54
CA ASP A 12 23.38 15.09 1.51
C ASP A 12 22.04 14.96 0.79
N PHE A 13 21.64 13.72 0.48
CA PHE A 13 20.32 13.40 -0.06
C PHE A 13 19.45 12.77 1.03
N PHE A 14 18.22 13.31 1.14
CA PHE A 14 17.12 12.92 2.03
C PHE A 14 16.99 13.63 3.38
N SER A 15 16.85 14.95 3.34
CA SER A 15 16.01 15.66 4.32
C SER A 15 14.55 15.56 3.86
N PHE A 16 13.81 14.58 4.40
CA PHE A 16 12.39 14.38 4.10
C PHE A 16 11.54 15.45 4.80
N ALA A 17 11.07 16.45 4.05
CA ALA A 17 9.93 17.25 4.47
C ALA A 17 8.64 16.45 4.20
N PRO A 18 7.71 16.33 5.17
CA PRO A 18 6.42 15.71 4.91
C PRO A 18 5.60 16.63 4.01
N SER A 19 5.52 16.30 2.71
CA SER A 19 4.50 16.88 1.85
C SER A 19 3.18 16.20 2.20
N ALA A 20 2.37 16.87 3.01
CA ALA A 20 1.03 16.43 3.34
C ALA A 20 0.22 16.22 2.06
N CYS A 21 -0.28 14.99 1.83
CA CYS A 21 -1.57 14.85 1.16
C CYS A 21 -2.58 15.56 2.07
N ALA A 22 -2.97 16.77 1.73
CA ALA A 22 -3.99 17.49 2.47
C ALA A 22 -5.28 16.65 2.45
N PRO A 23 -5.77 16.17 3.60
CA PRO A 23 -7.06 15.52 3.64
C PRO A 23 -8.11 16.62 3.55
N THR A 24 -8.82 16.73 2.43
CA THR A 24 -10.11 17.41 2.44
C THR A 24 -11.09 16.51 3.20
N HIS A 25 -11.03 16.57 4.54
CA HIS A 25 -12.00 15.94 5.46
C HIS A 25 -13.45 16.35 5.13
N THR A 26 -13.64 17.45 4.41
CA THR A 26 -14.92 17.95 3.89
C THR A 26 -15.53 17.06 2.80
N GLY A 27 -14.75 16.34 2.00
CA GLY A 27 -15.26 15.51 0.90
C GLY A 27 -15.94 14.22 1.37
N LEU A 28 -15.34 13.53 2.34
CA LEU A 28 -15.87 12.27 2.89
C LEU A 28 -17.17 12.47 3.69
N LEU A 29 -17.27 13.56 4.47
CA LEU A 29 -18.48 13.87 5.24
C LEU A 29 -19.68 14.18 4.33
N SER A 30 -19.47 14.91 3.24
CA SER A 30 -20.55 15.28 2.30
C SER A 30 -21.13 14.07 1.56
N CYS A 31 -20.33 13.04 1.30
CA CYS A 31 -20.79 11.82 0.63
C CYS A 31 -21.58 10.92 1.57
N LEU A 32 -21.16 10.81 2.84
CA LEU A 32 -21.86 10.05 3.87
C LEU A 32 -23.25 10.61 4.14
N SER A 33 -23.43 11.94 4.13
CA SER A 33 -24.75 12.56 4.32
C SER A 33 -25.66 12.33 3.12
N ALA A 34 -25.15 12.42 1.89
CA ALA A 34 -25.94 12.26 0.68
C ALA A 34 -26.53 10.84 0.51
N ALA A 35 -25.88 9.81 1.06
CA ALA A 35 -26.42 8.45 1.05
C ALA A 35 -27.52 8.23 2.10
N GLN A 36 -27.51 8.97 3.22
CA GLN A 36 -28.50 8.82 4.30
C GLN A 36 -29.88 9.37 3.91
N ASP A 37 -29.93 10.34 3.01
CA ASP A 37 -31.17 10.97 2.54
C ASP A 37 -31.73 10.34 1.25
N TYR A 38 -31.04 9.36 0.66
CA TYR A 38 -31.46 8.72 -0.59
C TYR A 38 -32.50 7.61 -0.36
N VAL A 39 -33.57 7.62 -1.15
CA VAL A 39 -34.59 6.57 -1.18
C VAL A 39 -34.59 5.91 -2.56
N CYS A 40 -34.57 4.58 -2.60
CA CYS A 40 -34.61 3.84 -3.85
C CYS A 40 -35.88 4.14 -4.64
N THR A 41 -35.73 4.37 -5.95
CA THR A 41 -36.88 4.45 -6.86
C THR A 41 -37.46 3.05 -7.09
N LEU A 42 -38.71 2.97 -7.57
CA LEU A 42 -39.36 1.70 -7.92
C LEU A 42 -38.57 0.86 -8.95
N GLN A 43 -37.75 1.52 -9.77
CA GLN A 43 -36.93 0.91 -10.81
C GLN A 43 -35.47 0.74 -10.37
N GLY A 44 -35.12 1.18 -9.16
CA GLY A 44 -33.76 1.13 -8.63
C GLY A 44 -33.30 -0.31 -8.41
N SER A 45 -32.17 -0.67 -9.02
CA SER A 45 -31.52 -1.95 -8.77
C SER A 45 -30.70 -1.91 -7.48
N HIS A 46 -30.39 -3.09 -6.95
CA HIS A 46 -29.56 -3.26 -5.77
C HIS A 46 -28.41 -4.21 -6.09
N VAL A 47 -27.29 -3.98 -5.42
CA VAL A 47 -26.10 -4.84 -5.50
C VAL A 47 -25.68 -5.25 -4.10
N ILE A 48 -25.15 -6.47 -3.97
CA ILE A 48 -24.71 -7.01 -2.67
C ILE A 48 -23.27 -6.59 -2.42
N CYS A 49 -22.98 -6.01 -1.24
CA CYS A 49 -21.60 -5.72 -0.85
C CYS A 49 -20.82 -7.03 -0.67
N THR A 50 -19.69 -7.17 -1.36
CA THR A 50 -18.79 -8.32 -1.26
C THR A 50 -18.20 -8.51 0.15
N CYS A 51 -18.20 -7.46 0.99
CA CYS A 51 -17.68 -7.54 2.36
C CYS A 51 -18.72 -7.99 3.39
N CYS A 52 -19.89 -7.34 3.45
CA CYS A 52 -20.89 -7.57 4.50
C CYS A 52 -22.11 -8.37 4.04
N PHE A 53 -22.21 -8.66 2.75
CA PHE A 53 -23.33 -9.36 2.13
C PHE A 53 -24.70 -8.67 2.29
N GLN A 54 -24.71 -7.40 2.70
CA GLN A 54 -25.91 -6.58 2.74
C GLN A 54 -26.16 -5.91 1.39
N PRO A 55 -27.43 -5.73 0.97
CA PRO A 55 -27.77 -5.00 -0.23
C PRO A 55 -27.50 -3.49 -0.06
N MET A 56 -27.12 -2.84 -1.15
CA MET A 56 -27.08 -1.38 -1.27
C MET A 56 -27.71 -0.97 -2.62
N PRO A 57 -28.25 0.25 -2.75
CA PRO A 57 -28.72 0.78 -4.01
C PRO A 57 -27.58 0.77 -5.03
N ASP A 58 -27.79 0.24 -6.23
CA ASP A 58 -26.76 0.25 -7.27
C ASP A 58 -26.85 1.56 -8.06
N ARG A 59 -26.02 2.53 -7.71
CA ARG A 59 -25.96 3.87 -8.31
C ARG A 59 -24.68 4.09 -9.10
N ARG A 60 -24.02 3.02 -9.52
CA ARG A 60 -22.74 3.09 -10.25
C ARG A 60 -22.87 3.79 -11.60
N ALA A 61 -23.95 3.51 -12.33
CA ALA A 61 -24.24 4.18 -13.60
C ALA A 61 -24.56 5.67 -13.41
N GLU A 62 -25.30 6.04 -12.35
CA GLU A 62 -25.57 7.44 -12.02
C GLU A 62 -24.28 8.20 -11.68
N ARG A 63 -23.34 7.54 -11.00
CA ARG A 63 -22.05 8.13 -10.64
C ARG A 63 -21.20 8.55 -11.84
N GLU A 64 -21.34 7.87 -12.98
CA GLU A 64 -20.65 8.27 -14.21
C GLU A 64 -21.09 9.68 -14.68
N GLN A 65 -22.29 10.10 -14.29
CA GLN A 65 -22.88 11.41 -14.60
C GLN A 65 -22.75 12.40 -13.43
N ASP A 66 -22.76 11.91 -12.19
CA ASP A 66 -22.66 12.72 -10.97
C ASP A 66 -21.57 12.22 -10.02
N SER A 67 -20.44 12.94 -9.99
CA SER A 67 -19.27 12.62 -9.15
C SER A 67 -19.51 12.80 -7.65
N ARG A 68 -20.62 13.43 -7.23
CA ARG A 68 -21.03 13.53 -5.82
C ARG A 68 -21.51 12.19 -5.27
N ILE A 69 -21.91 11.26 -6.14
CA ILE A 69 -22.27 9.92 -5.73
C ILE A 69 -21.00 9.17 -5.33
N ALA A 70 -20.99 8.66 -4.11
CA ALA A 70 -19.85 7.95 -3.58
C ALA A 70 -19.52 6.69 -4.40
N PRO A 71 -18.23 6.34 -4.55
CA PRO A 71 -17.84 5.09 -5.20
C PRO A 71 -18.42 3.86 -4.50
N GLN A 72 -18.88 2.88 -5.30
CA GLN A 72 -19.48 1.65 -4.79
C GLN A 72 -18.74 0.39 -5.24
N GLN A 73 -17.59 0.52 -5.90
CA GLN A 73 -16.78 -0.63 -6.36
C GLN A 73 -15.29 -0.34 -6.31
N CYS A 74 -14.50 -1.39 -6.22
CA CYS A 74 -13.04 -1.34 -6.38
C CYS A 74 -12.68 -1.07 -7.85
N THR A 75 -11.79 -0.13 -8.12
CA THR A 75 -11.35 0.19 -9.49
C THR A 75 -10.65 -0.99 -10.17
N VAL A 76 -9.95 -1.84 -9.41
CA VAL A 76 -9.15 -2.94 -9.97
C VAL A 76 -9.98 -4.21 -10.20
N CYS A 77 -10.68 -4.70 -9.18
CA CYS A 77 -11.41 -5.97 -9.30
C CYS A 77 -12.90 -5.82 -9.65
N LEU A 78 -13.40 -4.59 -9.73
CA LEU A 78 -14.79 -4.24 -10.04
C LEU A 78 -15.84 -4.82 -9.08
N GLN A 79 -15.41 -5.43 -7.96
CA GLN A 79 -16.32 -5.97 -6.96
C GLN A 79 -16.99 -4.84 -6.16
N PRO A 80 -18.28 -5.01 -5.82
CA PRO A 80 -19.07 -4.00 -5.12
C PRO A 80 -18.79 -3.93 -3.61
N PHE A 81 -18.67 -2.71 -3.06
CA PHE A 81 -18.45 -2.47 -1.63
C PHE A 81 -19.20 -1.23 -1.15
N CYS A 82 -19.83 -1.32 0.03
CA CYS A 82 -20.71 -0.26 0.54
C CYS A 82 -20.03 0.79 1.43
N HIS A 83 -18.75 0.61 1.80
CA HIS A 83 -18.15 1.41 2.87
C HIS A 83 -18.07 2.91 2.53
N LEU A 84 -17.62 3.27 1.32
CA LEU A 84 -17.60 4.68 0.91
C LEU A 84 -19.01 5.25 0.67
N TYR A 85 -19.99 4.39 0.38
CA TYR A 85 -21.37 4.83 0.16
C TYR A 85 -22.02 5.29 1.46
N TRP A 86 -22.05 4.44 2.48
CA TRP A 86 -22.76 4.75 3.74
C TRP A 86 -22.15 4.10 4.99
N GLY A 87 -20.92 3.59 4.89
CA GLY A 87 -20.28 2.84 5.97
C GLY A 87 -20.65 1.34 5.96
N CYS A 88 -19.62 0.50 6.05
CA CYS A 88 -19.77 -0.95 6.09
C CYS A 88 -19.62 -1.45 7.53
N THR A 89 -20.66 -2.11 8.07
CA THR A 89 -20.65 -2.65 9.42
C THR A 89 -20.60 -4.17 9.38
N ARG A 90 -19.39 -4.72 9.52
CA ARG A 90 -19.16 -6.16 9.74
C ARG A 90 -17.98 -6.32 10.69
N THR A 91 -18.07 -7.23 11.65
CA THR A 91 -16.94 -7.60 12.51
C THR A 91 -15.73 -7.97 11.66
N GLY A 92 -14.60 -7.29 11.87
CA GLY A 92 -13.37 -7.47 11.09
C GLY A 92 -13.31 -6.70 9.76
N CYS A 93 -14.31 -5.89 9.42
CA CYS A 93 -14.20 -4.89 8.35
C CYS A 93 -13.51 -3.63 8.91
N LEU A 94 -12.44 -3.19 8.25
CA LEU A 94 -11.67 -2.00 8.60
C LEU A 94 -12.01 -0.77 7.72
N GLY A 95 -13.06 -0.89 6.92
CA GLY A 95 -13.29 -0.03 5.76
C GLY A 95 -12.97 -0.77 4.46
N CYS A 96 -13.95 -1.51 3.95
CA CYS A 96 -13.74 -2.43 2.83
C CYS A 96 -13.53 -1.76 1.47
N LEU A 97 -13.67 -0.43 1.40
CA LEU A 97 -13.40 0.39 0.23
C LEU A 97 -12.91 1.75 0.69
N ALA A 98 -11.82 2.25 0.09
CA ALA A 98 -11.27 3.59 0.35
C ALA A 98 -10.32 4.01 -0.77
N PRO A 99 -9.99 5.30 -0.92
CA PRO A 99 -8.80 5.73 -1.64
C PRO A 99 -7.55 5.02 -1.10
N PHE A 100 -6.61 4.64 -1.95
CA PHE A 100 -5.47 3.81 -1.54
C PHE A 100 -4.63 4.46 -0.42
N CYS A 101 -4.43 5.78 -0.45
CA CYS A 101 -3.72 6.52 0.59
C CYS A 101 -4.41 6.49 1.98
N GLU A 102 -5.71 6.22 2.03
CA GLU A 102 -6.52 6.21 3.25
C GLU A 102 -6.96 4.79 3.66
N LEU A 103 -6.71 3.80 2.81
CA LEU A 103 -7.15 2.43 3.01
C LEU A 103 -6.54 1.83 4.27
N ASN A 104 -7.40 1.35 5.16
CA ASN A 104 -6.97 0.67 6.38
C ASN A 104 -6.62 -0.80 6.11
N LEU A 105 -5.34 -1.15 6.26
CA LEU A 105 -4.84 -2.51 6.07
C LEU A 105 -4.75 -3.31 7.38
N GLY A 106 -5.09 -2.69 8.52
CA GLY A 106 -5.08 -3.31 9.84
C GLY A 106 -3.70 -3.36 10.50
N ASP A 107 -3.70 -3.61 11.80
CA ASP A 107 -2.50 -3.49 12.65
C ASP A 107 -1.44 -4.55 12.35
N ARG A 108 -1.85 -5.66 11.73
CA ARG A 108 -0.98 -6.78 11.34
C ARG A 108 -0.60 -6.78 9.87
N CYS A 109 -0.78 -5.67 9.14
CA CYS A 109 -0.49 -5.60 7.72
C CYS A 109 1.00 -5.79 7.38
N LEU A 110 1.90 -5.55 8.35
CA LEU A 110 3.34 -5.76 8.22
C LEU A 110 3.77 -7.21 8.44
N ASP A 111 2.91 -8.07 8.99
CA ASP A 111 3.24 -9.48 9.21
C ASP A 111 3.34 -10.22 7.88
N GLY A 112 4.53 -10.71 7.55
CA GLY A 112 4.81 -11.36 6.27
C GLY A 112 4.61 -10.45 5.05
N VAL A 113 4.67 -9.13 5.22
CA VAL A 113 4.43 -8.17 4.13
C VAL A 113 5.43 -8.32 2.98
N LEU A 114 6.68 -8.69 3.30
CA LEU A 114 7.72 -8.94 2.31
C LEU A 114 7.65 -10.40 1.84
N ASN A 115 6.84 -10.67 0.82
CA ASN A 115 6.73 -11.98 0.16
C ASN A 115 6.43 -13.17 1.12
N ASN A 116 5.69 -12.93 2.21
CA ASN A 116 5.44 -13.90 3.29
C ASN A 116 6.71 -14.41 3.99
N ASN A 117 7.80 -13.64 3.93
CA ASN A 117 9.05 -13.88 4.67
C ASN A 117 8.98 -13.12 5.99
N ASN A 118 8.75 -13.85 7.10
CA ASN A 118 8.65 -13.23 8.42
C ASN A 118 9.98 -12.61 8.88
N TYR A 119 11.11 -13.23 8.55
CA TYR A 119 12.41 -12.73 8.98
C TYR A 119 12.74 -11.37 8.35
N GLU A 120 12.53 -11.21 7.05
CA GLU A 120 12.70 -9.92 6.37
C GLU A 120 11.65 -8.89 6.84
N SER A 121 10.41 -9.34 7.06
CA SER A 121 9.34 -8.48 7.56
C SER A 121 9.61 -7.97 8.98
N ASP A 122 10.20 -8.80 9.84
CA ASP A 122 10.61 -8.43 11.20
C ASP A 122 11.78 -7.43 11.19
N ILE A 123 12.73 -7.57 10.25
CA ILE A 123 13.78 -6.56 10.04
C ILE A 123 13.16 -5.21 9.68
N LEU A 124 12.19 -5.18 8.75
CA LEU A 124 11.48 -3.96 8.41
C LEU A 124 10.69 -3.40 9.61
N LYS A 125 9.94 -4.23 10.33
CA LYS A 125 9.20 -3.80 11.53
C LYS A 125 10.12 -3.16 12.57
N ASN A 126 11.27 -3.76 12.83
CA ASN A 126 12.27 -3.21 13.75
C ASN A 126 12.82 -1.88 13.26
N TYR A 127 13.16 -1.77 11.97
CA TYR A 127 13.61 -0.51 11.37
C TYR A 127 12.59 0.62 11.50
N LEU A 128 11.30 0.32 11.31
CA LEU A 128 10.23 1.30 11.46
C LEU A 128 10.05 1.69 12.94
N ALA A 129 10.06 0.71 13.84
CA ALA A 129 9.89 0.92 15.27
C ALA A 129 11.01 1.80 15.87
N THR A 130 12.27 1.58 15.49
CA THR A 130 13.40 2.40 15.97
C THR A 130 13.32 3.86 15.51
N ARG A 131 12.56 4.13 14.44
CA ARG A 131 12.33 5.49 13.89
C ARG A 131 10.97 6.08 14.26
N GLY A 132 10.16 5.37 15.05
CA GLY A 132 8.80 5.82 15.38
C GLY A 132 7.87 5.90 14.16
N LEU A 133 8.14 5.11 13.10
CA LEU A 133 7.35 5.09 11.88
C LEU A 133 6.30 3.98 11.93
N THR A 134 5.16 4.24 11.29
CA THR A 134 4.06 3.28 11.13
C THR A 134 3.98 2.77 9.69
N TRP A 135 3.19 1.72 9.45
CA TRP A 135 2.90 1.25 8.10
C TRP A 135 2.23 2.33 7.22
N LYS A 136 1.50 3.28 7.81
CA LYS A 136 0.92 4.42 7.09
C LYS A 136 2.00 5.37 6.59
N ASN A 137 3.08 5.57 7.34
CA ASN A 137 4.22 6.37 6.88
C ASN A 137 4.89 5.68 5.68
N VAL A 138 5.11 4.36 5.75
CA VAL A 138 5.63 3.58 4.61
C VAL A 138 4.74 3.71 3.38
N LEU A 139 3.42 3.59 3.56
CA LEU A 139 2.47 3.77 2.45
C LEU A 139 2.57 5.18 1.86
N ALA A 140 2.55 6.23 2.70
CA ALA A 140 2.63 7.62 2.24
C ALA A 140 3.92 7.91 1.47
N ASP A 141 5.07 7.52 2.02
CA ASP A 141 6.38 7.72 1.37
C ASP A 141 6.48 6.95 0.06
N SER A 142 5.97 5.71 0.04
CA SER A 142 5.98 4.86 -1.15
C SER A 142 5.04 5.40 -2.24
N LEU A 143 3.89 5.95 -1.88
CA LEU A 143 2.98 6.60 -2.82
C LEU A 143 3.58 7.90 -3.39
N ALA A 144 4.30 8.66 -2.57
CA ALA A 144 5.05 9.83 -3.05
C ALA A 144 6.18 9.42 -4.02
N ALA A 145 6.87 8.31 -3.75
CA ALA A 145 7.87 7.75 -4.66
C ALA A 145 7.25 7.22 -5.95
N LEU A 146 6.07 6.58 -5.88
CA LEU A 146 5.29 6.13 -7.04
C LEU A 146 4.87 7.32 -7.92
N GLN A 147 4.38 8.41 -7.33
CA GLN A 147 4.00 9.62 -8.06
C GLN A 147 5.18 10.26 -8.80
N ARG A 148 6.39 10.16 -8.26
CA ARG A 148 7.63 10.62 -8.91
C ARG A 148 8.20 9.62 -9.93
N GLY A 149 7.56 8.46 -10.12
CA GLY A 149 8.05 7.40 -11.01
C GLY A 149 9.28 6.65 -10.49
N VAL A 150 9.61 6.81 -9.21
CA VAL A 150 10.75 6.10 -8.57
C VAL A 150 10.34 4.68 -8.19
N PHE A 151 9.11 4.51 -7.69
CA PHE A 151 8.52 3.19 -7.44
C PHE A 151 7.54 2.83 -8.56
N LEU A 152 7.37 1.53 -8.79
CA LEU A 152 6.49 0.99 -9.81
C LEU A 152 5.53 -0.03 -9.20
N LEU A 153 4.31 -0.09 -9.72
CA LEU A 153 3.36 -1.15 -9.45
C LEU A 153 3.17 -1.98 -10.71
N THR A 154 2.87 -3.27 -10.53
CA THR A 154 2.52 -4.16 -11.65
C THR A 154 1.29 -3.64 -12.40
N ASP A 155 0.31 -3.11 -11.67
CA ASP A 155 -0.81 -2.36 -12.23
C ASP A 155 -0.49 -0.86 -12.21
N TYR A 156 -0.11 -0.34 -13.37
CA TYR A 156 0.30 1.06 -13.56
C TYR A 156 -0.86 2.06 -13.43
N THR A 157 -2.11 1.60 -13.35
CA THR A 157 -3.29 2.47 -13.18
C THR A 157 -3.53 2.86 -11.72
N VAL A 158 -2.88 2.16 -10.79
CA VAL A 158 -3.03 2.40 -9.35
C VAL A 158 -2.18 3.59 -8.90
N THR A 159 -2.83 4.54 -8.23
CA THR A 159 -2.23 5.73 -7.61
C THR A 159 -2.74 5.86 -6.18
N GLY A 160 -2.25 6.86 -5.43
CA GLY A 160 -2.73 7.13 -4.07
C GLY A 160 -4.24 7.43 -3.99
N SER A 161 -4.81 8.06 -5.02
CA SER A 161 -6.24 8.39 -5.08
C SER A 161 -7.13 7.26 -5.65
N THR A 162 -6.54 6.18 -6.15
CA THR A 162 -7.32 5.07 -6.72
C THR A 162 -8.16 4.41 -5.62
N VAL A 163 -9.45 4.19 -5.90
CA VAL A 163 -10.38 3.58 -4.94
C VAL A 163 -10.22 2.06 -4.96
N LEU A 164 -9.73 1.50 -3.86
CA LEU A 164 -9.39 0.09 -3.76
C LEU A 164 -10.15 -0.59 -2.62
N CYS A 165 -10.42 -1.88 -2.80
CA CYS A 165 -10.78 -2.76 -1.70
C CYS A 165 -9.54 -3.23 -0.94
N TYR A 166 -9.75 -3.80 0.25
CA TYR A 166 -8.68 -4.35 1.08
C TYR A 166 -7.72 -5.28 0.32
N CYS A 167 -8.24 -6.25 -0.44
CA CYS A 167 -7.40 -7.26 -1.11
C CYS A 167 -6.51 -6.65 -2.21
N CYS A 168 -7.06 -5.72 -3.00
CA CYS A 168 -6.30 -5.04 -4.05
C CYS A 168 -5.28 -4.08 -3.45
N GLY A 169 -5.68 -3.28 -2.45
CA GLY A 169 -4.77 -2.38 -1.76
C GLY A 169 -3.66 -3.10 -1.02
N LEU A 170 -3.93 -4.23 -0.35
CA LEU A 170 -2.90 -5.03 0.31
C LEU A 170 -1.87 -5.57 -0.69
N ARG A 171 -2.31 -5.97 -1.89
CA ARG A 171 -1.41 -6.43 -2.95
C ARG A 171 -0.46 -5.33 -3.39
N SER A 172 -1.00 -4.17 -3.77
CA SER A 172 -0.20 -3.00 -4.15
C SER A 172 0.69 -2.53 -3.01
N PHE A 173 0.21 -2.56 -1.76
CA PHE A 173 1.01 -2.19 -0.59
C PHE A 173 2.22 -3.10 -0.41
N ARG A 174 2.09 -4.41 -0.63
CA ARG A 174 3.22 -5.35 -0.56
C ARG A 174 4.28 -5.04 -1.63
N GLU A 175 3.86 -4.71 -2.85
CA GLU A 175 4.79 -4.31 -3.94
C GLU A 175 5.54 -3.01 -3.61
N LEU A 176 4.84 -2.01 -3.08
CA LEU A 176 5.43 -0.76 -2.63
C LEU A 176 6.37 -0.95 -1.43
N THR A 177 5.95 -1.76 -0.45
CA THR A 177 6.74 -2.04 0.76
C THR A 177 8.03 -2.79 0.43
N TYR A 178 8.01 -3.67 -0.57
CA TYR A 178 9.23 -4.33 -1.05
C TYR A 178 10.25 -3.31 -1.60
N GLN A 179 9.79 -2.36 -2.43
CA GLN A 179 10.65 -1.29 -2.96
C GLN A 179 11.11 -0.33 -1.86
N TYR A 180 10.26 0.00 -0.89
CA TYR A 180 10.65 0.76 0.30
C TYR A 180 11.81 0.07 1.02
N ARG A 181 11.68 -1.23 1.31
CA ARG A 181 12.73 -2.03 1.95
C ARG A 181 14.02 -2.10 1.12
N GLN A 182 13.92 -2.18 -0.21
CA GLN A 182 15.08 -2.17 -1.11
C GLN A 182 15.87 -0.86 -1.04
N ASN A 183 15.20 0.27 -0.77
CA ASN A 183 15.82 1.59 -0.76
C ASN A 183 16.32 2.03 0.61
N ILE A 184 16.20 1.21 1.66
CA ILE A 184 16.81 1.50 2.96
C ILE A 184 18.34 1.38 2.82
N PRO A 185 19.13 2.42 3.16
CA PRO A 185 20.57 2.36 3.08
C PRO A 185 21.15 1.25 3.97
N ALA A 186 22.15 0.53 3.45
CA ALA A 186 22.80 -0.57 4.18
C ALA A 186 23.44 -0.13 5.51
N SER A 187 23.88 1.14 5.60
CA SER A 187 24.43 1.75 6.82
C SER A 187 23.41 1.89 7.96
N GLU A 188 22.12 1.83 7.64
CA GLU A 188 21.03 1.93 8.61
C GLU A 188 20.50 0.55 9.04
N LEU A 189 21.09 -0.52 8.51
CA LEU A 189 20.74 -1.91 8.82
C LEU A 189 21.92 -2.60 9.52
N PRO A 190 21.66 -3.61 10.38
CA PRO A 190 22.73 -4.37 10.99
C PRO A 190 23.62 -5.05 9.94
N VAL A 191 24.93 -5.08 10.17
CA VAL A 191 25.89 -5.77 9.27
C VAL A 191 25.52 -7.24 9.08
N ALA A 192 25.06 -7.91 10.13
CA ALA A 192 24.60 -9.30 10.06
C ALA A 192 23.41 -9.53 9.10
N VAL A 193 22.64 -8.47 8.79
CA VAL A 193 21.57 -8.51 7.80
C VAL A 193 22.12 -8.30 6.39
N THR A 194 22.99 -7.31 6.21
CA THR A 194 23.50 -6.91 4.89
C THR A 194 24.61 -7.82 4.38
N SER A 195 25.28 -8.58 5.26
CA SER A 195 26.32 -9.54 4.89
C SER A 195 25.81 -10.92 4.48
N ARG A 196 24.49 -11.16 4.54
CA ARG A 196 23.91 -12.45 4.15
C ARG A 196 24.08 -12.66 2.64
N PRO A 197 24.44 -13.87 2.18
CA PRO A 197 24.48 -14.15 0.75
C PRO A 197 23.07 -14.08 0.16
N ASP A 198 22.96 -13.59 -1.08
CA ASP A 198 21.72 -13.58 -1.82
C ASP A 198 21.23 -14.99 -2.12
N CYS A 199 19.93 -15.21 -1.92
CA CYS A 199 19.27 -16.39 -2.45
C CYS A 199 19.24 -16.29 -3.97
N TYR A 200 19.64 -17.34 -4.69
CA TYR A 200 19.56 -17.33 -6.17
C TYR A 200 18.14 -17.17 -6.73
N TRP A 201 17.14 -17.49 -5.91
CA TRP A 201 15.73 -17.31 -6.24
C TRP A 201 15.18 -15.93 -5.85
N GLY A 202 15.97 -15.14 -5.10
CA GLY A 202 15.65 -13.78 -4.67
C GLY A 202 14.24 -13.63 -4.10
N ARG A 203 13.57 -12.54 -4.48
CA ARG A 203 12.17 -12.24 -4.17
C ARG A 203 11.18 -13.36 -4.52
N ASN A 204 11.51 -14.20 -5.50
CA ASN A 204 10.66 -15.30 -5.99
C ASN A 204 10.90 -16.64 -5.26
N CYS A 205 11.79 -16.68 -4.26
CA CYS A 205 12.08 -17.90 -3.51
C CYS A 205 10.84 -18.43 -2.78
N ARG A 206 10.35 -19.63 -3.12
CA ARG A 206 9.21 -20.24 -2.40
C ARG A 206 9.58 -20.75 -1.00
N THR A 207 10.86 -21.05 -0.77
CA THR A 207 11.36 -21.57 0.52
C THR A 207 11.59 -20.45 1.54
N GLN A 208 11.52 -19.17 1.15
CA GLN A 208 11.70 -18.03 2.06
C GLN A 208 10.64 -17.93 3.17
N VAL A 209 9.55 -18.69 3.07
CA VAL A 209 8.56 -18.82 4.15
C VAL A 209 9.07 -19.68 5.33
N LYS A 210 10.22 -20.34 5.18
CA LYS A 210 10.83 -21.19 6.23
C LYS A 210 11.90 -20.41 6.97
N ALA A 211 11.74 -20.25 8.28
CA ALA A 211 12.57 -19.39 9.12
C ALA A 211 14.08 -19.62 8.97
N HIS A 212 14.54 -20.88 9.01
CA HIS A 212 15.97 -21.19 8.85
C HIS A 212 16.53 -20.76 7.48
N HIS A 213 15.75 -20.92 6.40
CA HIS A 213 16.16 -20.48 5.07
C HIS A 213 16.18 -18.95 4.96
N ALA A 214 15.13 -18.30 5.46
CA ALA A 214 15.00 -16.86 5.49
C ALA A 214 16.09 -16.16 6.31
N MET A 215 16.50 -16.78 7.43
CA MET A 215 17.59 -16.28 8.26
C MET A 215 18.96 -16.37 7.57
N LYS A 216 19.17 -17.43 6.79
CA LYS A 216 20.47 -17.73 6.19
C LYS A 216 20.77 -16.91 4.93
N PHE A 217 19.75 -16.57 4.14
CA PHE A 217 19.91 -15.92 2.84
C PHE A 217 19.17 -14.58 2.80
N ASN A 218 19.70 -13.61 2.06
CA ASN A 218 18.96 -12.40 1.70
C ASN A 218 17.92 -12.72 0.61
N HIS A 219 16.71 -12.19 0.76
CA HIS A 219 15.63 -12.25 -0.24
C HIS A 219 15.20 -10.87 -0.76
N ILE A 220 15.86 -9.81 -0.31
CA ILE A 220 15.74 -8.45 -0.86
C ILE A 220 16.72 -8.31 -2.03
N CYS A 221 16.51 -9.13 -3.06
CA CYS A 221 17.35 -9.24 -4.26
C CYS A 221 16.56 -9.90 -5.41
N GLU A 222 17.07 -9.75 -6.64
CA GLU A 222 16.43 -10.30 -7.83
C GLU A 222 16.81 -11.78 -8.05
N GLN A 223 15.95 -12.51 -8.77
CA GLN A 223 16.20 -13.90 -9.12
C GLN A 223 17.32 -13.99 -10.16
N THR A 224 18.35 -14.79 -9.87
CA THR A 224 19.54 -14.96 -10.72
C THR A 224 19.65 -16.38 -11.31
N ARG A 225 18.91 -17.36 -10.77
CA ARG A 225 18.83 -18.73 -11.31
C ARG A 225 17.41 -19.06 -11.76
N PHE A 226 17.27 -19.68 -12.93
CA PHE A 226 15.98 -20.02 -13.55
C PHE A 226 15.80 -21.52 -13.81
N LYS A 227 16.72 -22.36 -13.29
CA LYS A 227 16.66 -23.82 -13.45
C LYS A 227 15.79 -24.43 -12.35
N ASN A 228 14.63 -24.97 -12.72
CA ASN A 228 13.72 -25.74 -11.85
C ASN A 228 14.44 -26.81 -11.02
#